data_AF-A0A7S0W9N4-F1
#
_entry.id   AF-A0A7S0W9N4-F1
#
_cell.length_a   1.000
_cell.length_b   1.000
_cell.length_c   1.000
_cell.angle_alpha   90.00
_cell.angle_beta   90.00
_cell.angle_gamma   90.00
#
_symmetry.space_group_name_H-M   'P 1'
#
loop_
_entity.id
_entity.type
_entity.pdbx_description
1 polymer ?
#
loop_
_entity_poly.entity_id
_entity_poly.type
_entity_poly.pdbx_seq_one_letter_code
_entity_poly.pdbx_strand_id
1 'polypeptide(L)'
;DDMQIKYLVDAGAVPPLVNLLDKPDVRIVSVALEGIENILKCGQRNLQVDGSNPFVMVVEVCGGVDKIEELQRHENHKIYDVAVKILETYFGAGEDEEEPMADQPGGFSFNAQPGVPQGGFQFGAPLQ
;
A
#
# COMPACT_ATOMS: atom_id res chain seq x y z
N ASP A 1 -0.13 -14.78 17.28
CA ASP A 1 -1.43 -14.58 16.61
C ASP A 1 -1.61 -13.14 16.17
N ASP A 2 -2.27 -12.89 15.04
CA ASP A 2 -2.48 -11.54 14.46
C ASP A 2 -3.19 -10.58 15.46
N MET A 3 -4.09 -11.13 16.29
CA MET A 3 -4.75 -10.37 17.37
C MET A 3 -3.76 -9.83 18.42
N GLN A 4 -2.71 -10.59 18.76
CA GLN A 4 -1.72 -10.15 19.74
C GLN A 4 -0.83 -9.05 19.15
N ILE A 5 -0.49 -9.15 17.86
CA ILE A 5 0.28 -8.11 17.16
C ILE A 5 -0.52 -6.81 17.13
N LYS A 6 -1.80 -6.88 16.74
CA LYS A 6 -2.68 -5.71 16.75
C LYS A 6 -2.77 -5.08 18.13
N TYR A 7 -2.96 -5.90 19.18
CA TYR A 7 -2.98 -5.40 20.56
C TYR A 7 -1.69 -4.68 20.95
N LEU A 8 -0.51 -5.20 20.56
CA LEU A 8 0.77 -4.55 20.83
C LEU A 8 0.91 -3.21 20.09
N VAL A 9 0.45 -3.16 18.84
CA VAL A 9 0.44 -1.91 18.05
C VAL A 9 -0.48 -0.88 18.71
N ASP A 10 -1.71 -1.28 19.07
CA ASP A 10 -2.69 -0.42 19.75
C ASP A 10 -2.19 0.04 21.13
N ALA A 11 -1.36 -0.76 21.80
CA ALA A 11 -0.69 -0.40 23.05
C ALA A 11 0.53 0.53 22.86
N GLY A 12 0.85 0.94 21.63
CA GLY A 12 1.94 1.87 21.33
C GLY A 12 3.33 1.22 21.31
N ALA A 13 3.44 -0.05 20.92
CA ALA A 13 4.74 -0.74 20.84
C ALA A 13 5.62 -0.26 19.67
N VAL A 14 5.04 0.36 18.63
CA VAL A 14 5.76 0.73 17.40
C VAL A 14 6.81 1.83 17.62
N PRO A 15 6.52 2.97 18.27
CA PRO A 15 7.55 4.01 18.47
C PRO A 15 8.77 3.54 19.27
N PRO A 16 8.64 2.80 20.38
CA PRO A 16 9.79 2.19 21.06
C PRO A 16 10.59 1.26 20.16
N LEU A 17 9.93 0.45 19.32
CA LEU A 17 10.58 -0.46 18.39
C LEU A 17 11.40 0.29 17.33
N VAL A 18 10.84 1.37 16.78
CA VAL A 18 11.55 2.25 15.82
C VAL A 18 12.74 2.96 16.47
N ASN A 19 12.66 3.32 17.75
CA ASN A 19 13.80 3.89 18.49
C ASN A 19 14.94 2.90 18.76
N LEU A 20 14.71 1.60 18.60
CA LEU A 20 15.76 0.59 18.71
C LEU A 20 16.65 0.52 17.45
N LEU A 21 16.18 1.06 16.31
CA LEU A 21 16.95 1.08 15.05
C LEU A 21 18.21 1.95 15.14
N ASP A 22 18.23 2.96 16.02
CA ASP A 22 19.38 3.85 16.22
C ASP A 22 20.45 3.25 17.17
N LYS A 23 20.25 2.03 17.68
CA LYS A 23 21.16 1.43 18.66
C LYS A 23 22.39 0.85 17.97
N PRO A 24 23.58 0.96 18.58
CA PRO A 24 24.80 0.42 17.99
C PRO A 24 24.91 -1.12 18.06
N ASP A 25 24.10 -1.79 18.90
CA ASP A 25 24.11 -3.25 18.96
C ASP A 25 23.34 -3.82 17.77
N VAL A 26 24.08 -4.46 16.86
CA VAL A 26 23.58 -5.15 15.67
C VAL A 26 22.39 -6.06 15.98
N ARG A 27 22.42 -6.80 17.10
CA ARG A 27 21.33 -7.73 17.46
C ARG A 27 20.08 -6.97 17.85
N ILE A 28 20.21 -5.83 18.52
CA ILE A 28 19.07 -4.98 18.87
C ILE A 28 18.41 -4.46 17.59
N VAL A 29 19.21 -3.94 16.66
CA VAL A 29 18.71 -3.45 15.37
C VAL A 29 18.06 -4.58 14.56
N SER A 30 18.68 -5.75 14.48
CA SER A 30 18.09 -6.91 13.78
C SER A 30 16.75 -7.33 14.38
N VAL A 31 16.65 -7.45 15.70
CA VAL A 31 15.39 -7.82 16.37
C VAL A 31 14.32 -6.75 16.17
N ALA A 32 14.69 -5.48 16.18
CA ALA A 32 13.77 -4.38 15.92
C ALA A 32 13.23 -4.44 14.46
N LEU A 33 14.11 -4.62 13.47
CA LEU A 33 13.72 -4.80 12.07
C LEU A 33 12.80 -6.00 11.87
N GLU A 34 13.11 -7.16 12.48
CA GLU A 34 12.25 -8.33 12.43
C GLU A 34 10.88 -8.07 13.07
N GLY A 35 10.84 -7.32 14.18
CA GLY A 35 9.61 -6.89 14.81
C GLY A 35 8.76 -6.02 13.89
N ILE A 36 9.37 -5.03 13.23
CA ILE A 36 8.69 -4.14 12.29
C ILE A 36 8.18 -4.94 11.09
N GLU A 37 9.00 -5.82 10.52
CA GLU A 37 8.60 -6.69 9.40
C GLU A 37 7.41 -7.57 9.79
N ASN A 38 7.38 -8.14 11.00
CA ASN A 38 6.28 -8.96 11.48
C ASN A 38 4.98 -8.17 11.67
N ILE A 39 5.08 -6.92 12.13
CA ILE A 39 3.93 -6.00 12.22
C ILE A 39 3.39 -5.73 10.82
N LEU A 40 4.25 -5.33 9.87
CA LEU A 40 3.84 -5.03 8.49
C LEU A 40 3.24 -6.27 7.79
N LYS A 41 3.84 -7.46 7.98
CA LYS A 41 3.28 -8.74 7.51
C LYS A 41 1.91 -9.03 8.09
N CYS A 42 1.67 -8.73 9.36
CA CYS A 42 0.35 -8.87 9.97
C CYS A 42 -0.66 -7.95 9.28
N GLY A 43 -0.31 -6.69 9.06
CA GLY A 43 -1.17 -5.75 8.37
C GLY A 43 -1.47 -6.16 6.92
N GLN A 44 -0.51 -6.78 6.23
CA GLN A 44 -0.71 -7.31 4.88
C GLN A 44 -1.72 -8.46 4.83
N ARG A 45 -1.84 -9.25 5.90
CA ARG A 45 -2.86 -10.29 6.03
C ARG A 45 -4.22 -9.73 6.47
N ASN A 46 -4.24 -8.51 6.99
CA ASN A 46 -5.40 -7.86 7.59
C ASN A 46 -5.61 -6.47 6.98
N LEU A 47 -5.71 -6.43 5.65
CA LEU A 47 -5.94 -5.21 4.90
C LEU A 47 -7.26 -4.56 5.32
N GLN A 48 -7.28 -3.23 5.22
CA GLN A 48 -8.48 -2.43 5.39
C GLN A 48 -9.42 -2.63 4.19
N VAL A 49 -10.62 -2.03 4.28
CA VAL A 49 -11.65 -2.14 3.21
C VAL A 49 -11.15 -1.57 1.88
N ASP A 50 -10.29 -0.57 1.93
CA ASP A 50 -9.63 0.06 0.79
C ASP A 50 -8.40 -0.71 0.28
N GLY A 51 -8.11 -1.89 0.83
CA GLY A 51 -6.94 -2.69 0.46
C GLY A 51 -5.62 -2.19 1.06
N SER A 52 -5.64 -1.14 1.88
CA SER A 52 -4.44 -0.59 2.50
C SER A 52 -3.99 -1.40 3.72
N ASN A 53 -2.69 -1.45 3.96
CA ASN A 53 -2.13 -2.04 5.17
C ASN A 53 -2.22 -1.04 6.33
N PRO A 54 -2.98 -1.33 7.41
CA PRO A 54 -3.23 -0.36 8.48
C PRO A 54 -1.97 0.02 9.27
N PHE A 55 -0.90 -0.76 9.18
CA PHE A 55 0.33 -0.52 9.95
C PHE A 55 1.40 0.26 9.18
N VAL A 56 1.25 0.43 7.86
CA VAL A 56 2.16 1.26 7.04
C VAL A 56 2.19 2.68 7.58
N MET A 57 1.02 3.33 7.70
CA MET A 57 0.93 4.68 8.26
C MET A 57 1.49 4.77 9.69
N VAL A 58 1.30 3.74 10.53
CA VAL A 58 1.80 3.75 11.91
C VAL A 58 3.33 3.80 11.94
N VAL A 59 3.99 3.06 11.05
CA VAL A 59 5.46 3.06 10.93
C VAL A 59 5.94 4.39 10.34
N GLU A 60 5.24 4.95 9.36
CA GLU A 60 5.58 6.25 8.76
C GLU A 60 5.53 7.39 9.79
N VAL A 61 4.41 7.54 10.51
CA VAL A 61 4.23 8.68 11.43
C VAL A 61 5.20 8.69 12.62
N CYS A 62 5.82 7.55 12.92
CA CYS A 62 6.84 7.45 13.96
C CYS A 62 8.28 7.57 13.43
N GLY A 63 8.45 7.96 12.15
CA GLY A 63 9.77 8.12 11.52
C GLY A 63 10.47 6.79 11.24
N GLY A 64 9.71 5.70 11.15
CA GLY A 64 10.26 4.36 10.94
C GLY A 64 10.87 4.21 9.55
N VAL A 65 10.25 4.81 8.52
CA VAL A 65 10.72 4.73 7.14
C VAL A 65 12.11 5.37 7.00
N ASP A 66 12.26 6.63 7.45
CA ASP A 66 13.54 7.35 7.41
C ASP A 66 14.67 6.56 8.07
N LYS A 67 14.42 5.96 9.24
CA LYS A 67 15.43 5.15 9.94
C LYS A 67 15.75 3.85 9.22
N ILE A 68 14.77 3.20 8.60
CA ILE A 68 15.01 1.99 7.81
C ILE A 68 15.81 2.33 6.55
N GLU A 69 15.58 3.49 5.94
CA GLU A 69 16.39 3.99 4.81
C GLU A 69 17.85 4.22 5.22
N GLU A 70 18.10 4.82 6.40
CA GLU A 70 19.47 5.00 6.92
C GLU A 70 20.20 3.66 7.09
N LEU A 71 19.49 2.60 7.48
CA LEU A 71 20.04 1.26 7.64
C LEU A 71 20.46 0.61 6.31
N GLN A 72 20.08 1.15 5.15
CA GLN A 72 20.63 0.74 3.86
C GLN A 72 22.13 1.10 3.69
N ARG A 73 22.71 1.85 4.63
CA ARG A 73 24.15 2.16 4.64
C ARG A 73 24.91 1.41 5.74
N HIS A 74 24.23 0.51 6.45
CA HIS A 74 24.79 -0.21 7.57
C HIS A 74 25.85 -1.23 7.12
N GLU A 75 26.95 -1.35 7.88
CA GLU A 75 28.09 -2.24 7.54
C GLU A 75 27.71 -3.73 7.54
N ASN A 76 26.72 -4.09 8.35
CA ASN A 76 26.17 -5.44 8.37
C ASN A 76 25.21 -5.67 7.19
N HIS A 77 25.65 -6.48 6.24
CA HIS A 77 24.89 -6.81 5.04
C HIS A 77 23.49 -7.39 5.32
N LYS A 78 23.29 -8.12 6.42
CA LYS A 78 21.96 -8.65 6.76
C LYS A 78 20.97 -7.56 7.15
N ILE A 79 21.45 -6.52 7.85
CA ILE A 79 20.63 -5.36 8.22
C ILE A 79 20.25 -4.60 6.95
N TYR A 80 21.21 -4.38 6.06
CA TYR A 80 20.98 -3.81 4.73
C TYR A 80 19.91 -4.59 3.96
N ASP A 81 20.08 -5.91 3.80
CA ASP A 81 19.17 -6.75 3.02
C ASP A 81 17.73 -6.69 3.55
N VAL A 82 17.58 -6.75 4.88
CA VAL A 82 16.26 -6.68 5.52
C VAL A 82 15.65 -5.29 5.37
N ALA A 83 16.43 -4.22 5.51
CA ALA A 83 15.97 -2.85 5.34
C ALA A 83 15.47 -2.61 3.91
N VAL A 84 16.26 -2.99 2.89
CA VAL A 84 15.86 -2.92 1.48
C VAL A 84 14.57 -3.70 1.24
N LYS A 85 14.51 -4.94 1.70
CA LYS A 85 13.32 -5.78 1.54
C LYS A 85 12.06 -5.14 2.15
N ILE A 86 12.16 -4.60 3.37
CA ILE A 86 11.02 -3.95 4.03
C ILE A 86 10.55 -2.74 3.21
N LEU A 87 11.49 -1.89 2.79
CA LEU A 87 11.19 -0.71 1.99
C LEU A 87 10.54 -1.10 0.67
N GLU A 88 11.13 -2.02 -0.10
CA GLU A 88 10.57 -2.47 -1.38
C GLU A 88 9.19 -3.13 -1.24
N THR A 89 8.99 -3.94 -0.19
CA THR A 89 7.75 -4.71 -0.02
C THR A 89 6.57 -3.86 0.44
N TYR A 90 6.81 -2.85 1.29
CA TYR A 90 5.75 -2.12 1.99
C TYR A 90 5.69 -0.63 1.67
N PHE A 91 6.78 -0.06 1.15
CA PHE A 91 6.94 1.40 0.94
C PHE A 91 7.48 1.77 -0.46
N GLY A 92 7.82 0.77 -1.29
CA GLY A 92 8.65 0.95 -2.51
C GLY A 92 7.89 1.22 -3.80
N ALA A 93 6.56 1.24 -3.77
CA ALA A 93 5.74 1.61 -4.93
C ALA A 93 4.44 2.28 -4.45
N GLY A 94 4.41 3.61 -4.49
CA GLY A 94 3.15 4.29 -4.79
C GLY A 94 2.81 4.08 -6.26
N GLU A 95 1.51 4.01 -6.57
CA GLU A 95 0.92 4.16 -7.91
C GLU A 95 0.83 2.92 -8.82
N ASP A 96 0.36 1.78 -8.31
CA ASP A 96 -0.55 0.94 -9.10
C ASP A 96 -1.76 0.62 -8.22
N GLU A 97 -2.47 1.68 -7.82
CA GLU A 97 -3.92 1.61 -7.87
C GLU A 97 -4.25 1.26 -9.33
N GLU A 98 -4.31 -0.03 -9.64
CA GLU A 98 -5.13 -0.53 -10.74
C GLU A 98 -6.54 -0.04 -10.41
N GLU A 99 -6.85 1.20 -10.78
CA GLU A 99 -8.21 1.63 -11.08
C GLU A 99 -8.76 0.49 -11.92
N PRO A 100 -9.73 -0.31 -11.41
CA PRO A 100 -10.33 -1.33 -12.23
C PRO A 100 -10.92 -0.56 -13.40
N MET A 101 -10.31 -0.67 -14.58
CA MET A 101 -10.89 -0.13 -15.79
C MET A 101 -12.28 -0.72 -15.87
N ALA A 102 -13.26 0.09 -15.49
CA ALA A 102 -14.65 -0.30 -15.51
C ALA A 102 -14.93 -0.60 -16.98
N ASP A 103 -15.07 -1.87 -17.30
CA ASP A 103 -15.66 -2.33 -18.54
C ASP A 103 -17.08 -1.76 -18.56
N GLN A 104 -17.25 -0.59 -19.16
CA GLN A 104 -18.55 -0.01 -19.46
C GLN A 104 -18.93 -0.42 -20.89
N PRO A 105 -19.83 -1.40 -21.07
CA PRO A 105 -20.50 -1.57 -22.34
C PRO A 105 -21.62 -0.51 -22.41
N GLY A 106 -21.33 0.70 -22.88
CA GLY A 106 -22.40 1.70 -22.97
C GLY A 106 -22.03 3.11 -23.37
N GLY A 107 -22.09 3.37 -24.69
CA GLY A 107 -22.68 4.58 -25.25
C GLY A 107 -21.98 5.91 -25.01
N PHE A 108 -21.11 6.30 -25.94
CA PHE A 108 -20.68 7.69 -26.11
C PHE A 108 -21.13 8.19 -27.49
N SER A 109 -22.11 9.09 -27.49
CA SER A 109 -22.66 9.75 -28.67
C SER A 109 -21.84 11.02 -28.94
N PHE A 110 -21.22 11.13 -30.12
CA PHE A 110 -20.56 12.35 -30.56
C PHE A 110 -21.24 12.88 -31.82
N ASN A 111 -22.00 13.96 -31.64
CA ASN A 111 -22.66 14.72 -32.69
C ASN A 111 -21.64 15.59 -33.43
N ALA A 112 -21.27 15.19 -34.65
CA ALA A 112 -20.66 16.06 -35.65
C ALA A 112 -21.11 15.61 -37.06
N GLN A 113 -22.02 16.37 -37.67
CA GLN A 113 -22.33 16.32 -39.11
C GLN A 113 -21.07 16.66 -39.93
N PRO A 114 -20.86 16.08 -41.15
CA PRO A 114 -21.77 16.28 -42.27
C PRO A 114 -21.93 15.08 -43.25
N GLY A 115 -23.15 14.90 -43.74
CA GLY A 115 -23.46 14.42 -45.09
C GLY A 115 -23.16 12.96 -45.46
N VAL A 116 -24.19 12.11 -45.43
CA VAL A 116 -24.59 11.16 -46.49
C VAL A 116 -25.94 10.51 -46.12
N PRO A 117 -26.85 10.23 -47.07
CA PRO A 117 -28.14 9.64 -46.78
C PRO A 117 -28.06 8.11 -46.88
N GLN A 118 -28.45 7.39 -45.83
CA GLN A 118 -28.84 6.00 -46.01
C GLN A 118 -29.90 5.61 -44.98
N GLY A 119 -31.07 5.28 -45.52
CA GLY A 119 -32.28 5.01 -44.76
C GLY A 119 -32.19 3.77 -43.90
N GLY A 120 -33.09 3.70 -42.93
CA GLY A 120 -33.30 2.49 -42.17
C GLY A 120 -34.04 2.72 -40.87
N PHE A 121 -35.32 2.33 -40.89
CA PHE A 121 -36.09 1.75 -39.79
C PHE A 121 -36.69 2.72 -38.74
N GLN A 122 -38.02 2.84 -38.85
CA GLN A 122 -38.91 3.63 -38.01
C GLN A 122 -39.48 2.76 -36.89
N PHE A 123 -39.32 3.19 -35.64
CA PHE A 123 -40.06 2.64 -34.49
C PHE A 123 -40.65 3.77 -33.64
N GLY A 124 -41.98 3.82 -33.64
CA GLY A 124 -42.78 4.30 -32.52
C GLY A 124 -43.01 5.79 -32.39
N ALA A 125 -44.27 6.20 -32.57
CA ALA A 125 -44.88 7.18 -31.68
C ALA A 125 -46.21 6.60 -31.19
N PRO A 126 -46.45 6.52 -29.86
CA PRO A 126 -47.77 6.26 -29.32
C PRO A 126 -48.52 7.57 -29.07
N LEU A 127 -49.86 7.46 -29.06
CA LEU A 127 -50.87 8.39 -28.55
C LEU A 127 -51.15 9.67 -29.36
N GLN A 128 -52.30 9.70 -30.05
CA GLN A 128 -53.59 10.06 -29.41
C GLN A 128 -54.76 9.42 -30.17
#